data_AF-A0A816FVE6-F1
#
_entry.id   AF-A0A816FVE6-F1
#
_cell.length_a   1.000
_cell.length_b   1.000
_cell.length_c   1.000
_cell.angle_alpha   90.00
_cell.angle_beta   90.00
_cell.angle_gamma   90.00
#
_symmetry.space_group_name_H-M   'P 1'
#
loop_
_entity.id
_entity.type
_entity.pdbx_description
1 polymer ?
#
loop_
_entity_poly.entity_id
_entity_poly.type
_entity_poly.pdbx_seq_one_letter_code
_entity_poly.pdbx_strand_id
1 'polypeptide(L)' 'DMDPKKRAQDLIQKLDVGSDKKISKEEFIAGCTSDPVIRKMLAPNA' A
#
# COMPACT_ATOMS: atom_id res chain seq x y z
N ASP A 1 3.89 -5.87 -18.32
CA ASP A 1 3.15 -4.75 -17.70
C ASP A 1 4.09 -3.79 -16.97
N MET A 2 4.35 -2.61 -17.55
CA MET A 2 5.26 -1.61 -16.98
C MET A 2 4.55 -0.29 -16.63
N ASP A 3 3.22 -0.24 -16.62
CA ASP A 3 2.49 1.00 -16.30
C ASP A 3 2.63 1.36 -14.80
N PRO A 4 3.25 2.50 -14.46
CA PRO A 4 3.36 2.96 -13.08
C PRO A 4 2.00 3.28 -12.45
N LYS A 5 1.02 3.73 -13.24
CA LYS A 5 -0.32 4.05 -12.73
C LYS A 5 -1.03 2.81 -12.21
N LYS A 6 -0.97 1.73 -12.98
CA LYS A 6 -1.60 0.46 -12.59
C LYS A 6 -0.95 -0.11 -11.33
N ARG A 7 0.39 -0.07 -11.25
CA ARG A 7 1.11 -0.47 -10.04
C ARG A 7 0.74 0.36 -8.81
N ALA A 8 0.58 1.67 -8.97
CA ALA A 8 0.13 2.54 -7.88
C ALA A 8 -1.31 2.24 -7.46
N GLN A 9 -2.21 1.99 -8.42
CA GLN A 9 -3.60 1.60 -8.12
C GLN A 9 -3.67 0.29 -7.34
N ASP A 10 -2.95 -0.74 -7.80
CA ASP A 10 -2.93 -2.05 -7.13
C ASP A 10 -2.35 -1.93 -5.71
N LEU A 11 -1.34 -1.08 -5.51
CA LEU A 11 -0.74 -0.82 -4.20
C LEU A 11 -1.72 -0.11 -3.25
N ILE A 12 -2.41 0.93 -3.73
CA ILE A 12 -3.40 1.68 -2.95
C ILE A 12 -4.59 0.78 -2.59
N GLN A 13 -5.07 -0.03 -3.52
CA GLN A 13 -6.16 -0.98 -3.27
C GLN A 13 -5.80 -2.03 -2.21
N LYS A 14 -4.53 -2.43 -2.13
CA LYS A 14 -4.07 -3.34 -1.06
C LYS A 14 -4.02 -2.67 0.31
N LEU A 15 -3.84 -1.36 0.37
CA LEU A 15 -3.79 -0.60 1.62
C LEU A 15 -5.18 -0.18 2.11
N ASP A 16 -6.07 0.19 1.18
CA ASP A 16 -7.45 0.61 1.44
C ASP A 16 -8.35 -0.61 1.71
N VAL A 17 -8.16 -1.23 2.88
CA VAL A 17 -8.96 -2.37 3.33
C VAL A 17 -10.42 -1.96 3.55
N GLY A 18 -10.66 -0.72 4.02
CA GLY A 18 -11.99 -0.16 4.20
C GLY A 18 -12.75 0.13 2.89
N SER A 19 -12.05 0.16 1.75
CA SER A 19 -12.58 0.57 0.44
C SER A 19 -13.26 1.95 0.48
N ASP A 20 -12.78 2.85 1.34
CA ASP A 20 -13.29 4.21 1.50
C ASP A 20 -12.61 5.20 0.54
N LYS A 21 -11.71 4.69 -0.31
CA LYS A 21 -10.88 5.42 -1.28
C LYS A 21 -9.86 6.34 -0.63
N LYS A 22 -9.58 6.16 0.66
CA LYS A 22 -8.55 6.84 1.41
C LYS A 22 -7.67 5.78 2.10
N ILE A 23 -6.56 6.22 2.65
CA ILE A 23 -5.71 5.36 3.48
C ILE A 23 -5.57 6.08 4.81
N SER A 24 -6.17 5.50 5.85
CA SER A 24 -5.97 5.93 7.23
C SER A 24 -4.55 5.60 7.70
N LYS A 25 -4.14 6.23 8.80
CA LYS A 25 -2.82 5.98 9.40
C LYS A 25 -2.69 4.51 9.81
N GLU A 26 -3.76 3.95 10.36
CA GLU A 26 -3.84 2.57 10.83
C GLU A 26 -3.71 1.59 9.67
N GLU A 27 -4.41 1.83 8.56
CA GLU A 27 -4.30 1.03 7.33
C GLU A 27 -2.90 1.08 6.73
N PHE A 28 -2.27 2.27 6.71
CA PHE A 28 -0.91 2.41 6.23
C PHE A 28 0.09 1.59 7.07
N ILE A 29 0.00 1.70 8.41
CA ILE A 29 0.87 0.95 9.32
C ILE A 29 0.63 -0.54 9.12
N ALA A 30 -0.63 -0.99 9.18
CA ALA A 30 -0.99 -2.38 9.02
C ALA A 30 -0.49 -2.95 7.68
N GLY A 31 -0.63 -2.19 6.59
CA GLY A 31 -0.13 -2.59 5.28
C GLY A 31 1.39 -2.69 5.21
N CYS A 32 2.11 -1.73 5.79
CA CYS A 32 3.58 -1.74 5.82
C CYS A 32 4.16 -2.81 6.77
N THR A 33 3.42 -3.24 7.79
CA THR A 33 3.88 -4.32 8.69
C THR A 33 3.49 -5.70 8.18
N SER A 34 2.39 -5.81 7.43
CA SER A 34 1.81 -7.11 7.04
C SER A 34 2.20 -7.56 5.64
N ASP A 35 2.43 -6.65 4.69
CA ASP A 35 2.86 -7.00 3.32
C ASP A 35 4.34 -6.59 3.10
N PRO A 36 5.26 -7.57 2.93
CA PRO A 36 6.68 -7.29 2.75
C PRO A 36 6.99 -6.56 1.43
N VAL A 37 6.13 -6.67 0.41
CA VAL A 37 6.27 -5.91 -0.84
C VAL A 37 5.93 -4.45 -0.60
N ILE A 38 4.83 -4.18 0.11
CA ILE A 38 4.44 -2.82 0.50
C ILE A 38 5.51 -2.19 1.39
N ARG A 39 5.99 -2.93 2.40
CA ARG A 39 7.10 -2.50 3.25
C ARG A 39 8.32 -2.11 2.44
N LYS A 40 8.75 -2.98 1.50
CA LYS A 40 9.92 -2.73 0.66
C LYS A 40 9.76 -1.49 -0.23
N MET A 41 8.53 -1.17 -0.65
CA MET A 41 8.28 -0.01 -1.53
C MET A 41 8.09 1.30 -0.76
N LEU A 42 7.38 1.29 0.37
CA LEU A 42 6.96 2.51 1.06
C LEU A 42 7.73 2.77 2.36
N ALA A 43 8.28 1.73 2.97
CA ALA A 43 8.97 1.78 4.26
C ALA A 43 10.26 0.93 4.25
N PRO A 44 11.19 1.13 3.29
CA PRO A 44 12.38 0.29 3.15
C PRO A 44 13.38 0.40 4.32
N ASN A 45 13.28 1.46 5.12
CA ASN A 45 14.14 1.74 6.27
C ASN A 45 13.39 1.69 7.62
N ALA A 46 12.16 1.15 7.63
CA ALA A 46 11.34 1.02 8.84
C ALA A 46 11.59 -0.30 9.59
#